data_AF-A0A4P5YAZ0-F1
#
_entry.id   AF-A0A4P5YAZ0-F1
#
_cell.length_a   1.000
_cell.length_b   1.000
_cell.length_c   1.000
_cell.angle_alpha   90.00
_cell.angle_beta   90.00
_cell.angle_gamma   90.00
#
_symmetry.space_group_name_H-M   'P 1'
#
loop_
_entity.id
_entity.type
_entity.pdbx_description
1 polymer ?
#
loop_
_entity_poly.entity_id
_entity_poly.type
_entity_poly.pdbx_seq_one_letter_code
_entity_poly.pdbx_strand_id
1 'polypeptide(L)' 'MVFSYHVIKFETISFLQGTHWSQSVGDKGILYKSLKDPYSKLIIQSSDNSEKLFHIPKDRTVIVVNKVVHFLGELV' A
#
# COMPACT_ATOMS: atom_id res chain seq x y z
N MET A 1 12.08 -8.86 15.07
CA MET A 1 11.20 -7.81 14.52
C MET A 1 9.85 -8.45 14.25
N VAL A 2 8.79 -8.04 14.95
CA VAL A 2 7.43 -8.54 14.70
C VAL A 2 6.85 -7.70 13.57
N PHE A 3 6.55 -8.32 12.44
CA PHE A 3 5.88 -7.65 11.33
C PHE A 3 4.37 -7.85 11.54
N SER A 4 3.66 -6.77 11.89
CA SER A 4 2.21 -6.75 11.76
C SER A 4 1.89 -6.61 10.27
N TYR A 5 1.14 -7.57 9.71
CA TYR A 5 0.73 -7.56 8.31
C TYR A 5 -0.78 -7.33 8.26
N HIS A 6 -1.21 -6.20 7.69
CA HIS A 6 -2.58 -6.08 7.21
C HIS A 6 -2.62 -6.53 5.75
N VAL A 7 -3.51 -7.48 5.45
CA VAL A 7 -3.60 -8.15 4.15
C VAL A 7 -4.99 -7.88 3.58
N ILE A 8 -5.04 -7.24 2.40
CA ILE A 8 -6.31 -6.90 1.74
C ILE A 8 -6.29 -7.43 0.31
N LYS A 9 -7.29 -8.24 -0.05
CA LYS A 9 -7.52 -8.65 -1.43
C LYS A 9 -8.18 -7.51 -2.20
N PHE A 10 -7.73 -7.24 -3.41
CA PHE A 10 -8.25 -6.13 -4.20
C PHE A 10 -8.60 -6.55 -5.63
N GLU A 11 -9.51 -5.78 -6.22
CA GLU A 11 -9.78 -5.80 -7.66
C GLU A 11 -8.98 -4.70 -8.36
N THR A 12 -8.98 -3.49 -7.78
CA THR A 12 -8.21 -2.34 -8.27
C THR A 12 -7.44 -1.67 -7.12
N ILE A 13 -6.23 -1.17 -7.43
CA ILE A 13 -5.49 -0.26 -6.55
C ILE A 13 -5.15 1.02 -7.30
N SER A 14 -5.23 2.15 -6.58
CA SER A 14 -4.92 3.46 -7.14
C SER A 14 -4.01 4.24 -6.18
N PHE A 15 -2.80 4.54 -6.63
CA PHE A 15 -1.85 5.38 -5.92
C PHE A 15 -2.09 6.85 -6.29
N LEU A 16 -2.71 7.60 -5.37
CA LEU A 16 -2.98 9.02 -5.60
C LEU A 16 -1.67 9.80 -5.54
N GLN A 17 -1.53 10.75 -6.47
CA GLN A 17 -0.37 11.65 -6.58
C GLN A 17 0.93 10.83 -6.69
N GLY A 18 1.18 10.24 -7.86
CA GLY A 18 2.28 9.28 -8.06
C GLY A 18 3.67 9.75 -7.62
N THR A 19 3.94 11.06 -7.63
CA THR A 19 5.20 11.65 -7.10
C THR A 19 5.38 11.47 -5.59
N HIS A 20 4.33 11.09 -4.87
CA HIS A 20 4.37 10.76 -3.44
C HIS A 20 4.80 9.31 -3.18
N TRP A 21 5.12 8.56 -4.22
CA TRP A 21 5.44 7.14 -4.15
C TRP A 21 6.75 6.84 -4.89
N SER A 22 7.56 5.96 -4.31
CA SER A 22 8.64 5.30 -5.03
C SER A 22 8.24 3.85 -5.28
N GLN A 23 8.37 3.41 -6.52
CA GLN A 23 8.09 2.03 -6.92
C GLN A 23 9.41 1.28 -7.14
N SER A 24 9.52 0.08 -6.59
CA SER A 24 10.56 -0.88 -6.94
C SER A 24 9.97 -2.27 -7.13
N VAL A 25 10.62 -3.09 -7.96
CA VAL A 25 10.27 -4.50 -8.15
C VAL A 25 11.21 -5.32 -7.28
N GLY A 26 10.67 -6.21 -6.46
CA GLY A 26 11.45 -7.15 -5.66
C GLY A 26 10.98 -8.58 -5.88
N ASP A 27 11.69 -9.53 -5.28
CA ASP A 27 11.47 -10.98 -5.49
C ASP A 27 10.06 -11.45 -5.11
N LYS A 28 9.37 -10.70 -4.26
CA LYS A 28 8.05 -11.06 -3.70
C LYS A 28 6.90 -10.19 -4.23
N GLY A 29 7.14 -9.30 -5.18
CA GLY A 29 6.11 -8.41 -5.74
C GLY A 29 6.61 -6.97 -5.98
N ILE A 30 5.66 -6.06 -6.18
CA ILE A 30 5.95 -4.63 -6.37
C ILE A 30 5.90 -3.93 -5.02
N LEU A 31 6.95 -3.22 -4.67
CA LEU A 31 7.07 -2.43 -3.46
C LEU A 31 6.78 -0.96 -3.77
N TYR A 32 5.91 -0.36 -2.97
CA TYR A 32 5.57 1.05 -3.01
C TYR A 32 5.95 1.71 -1.70
N LYS A 33 6.98 2.54 -1.71
CA LYS A 33 7.40 3.33 -0.55
C LYS A 33 6.71 4.69 -0.57
N SER A 34 6.07 5.04 0.53
CA SER A 34 5.49 6.37 0.77
C SER A 34 6.60 7.39 0.98
N LEU A 35 6.60 8.46 0.18
CA LEU A 35 7.60 9.53 0.23
C LEU A 35 7.07 10.82 0.86
N LYS A 36 5.74 11.01 0.87
CA LYS A 36 5.11 12.28 1.25
C LYS A 36 4.91 12.35 2.76
N ASP A 37 5.30 13.49 3.33
CA ASP A 37 4.95 13.91 4.68
C ASP A 37 3.60 14.66 4.70
N PRO A 38 2.66 14.35 5.62
CA PRO A 38 2.75 13.29 6.63
C PRO A 38 2.46 11.88 6.09
N TYR A 39 1.69 11.78 5.00
CA TYR A 39 1.32 10.51 4.38
C TYR A 39 1.12 10.61 2.87
N SER A 40 1.22 9.46 2.20
CA SER A 40 0.75 9.22 0.83
C SER A 40 -0.63 8.56 0.86
N LYS A 41 -1.40 8.70 -0.23
CA LYS A 41 -2.79 8.21 -0.31
C LYS A 41 -2.89 7.01 -1.25
N LEU A 42 -3.50 5.93 -0.76
CA LEU A 42 -3.76 4.71 -1.51
C LEU A 42 -5.24 4.40 -1.46
N ILE A 43 -5.86 4.16 -2.60
CA ILE A 43 -7.23 3.66 -2.69
C ILE A 43 -7.17 2.17 -3.03
N ILE A 44 -7.90 1.36 -2.29
CA ILE A 44 -8.10 -0.05 -2.57
C ILE A 44 -9.59 -0.28 -2.81
N GLN A 45 -9.91 -0.82 -3.99
CA GLN A 45 -11.23 -1.36 -4.29
C GLN A 45 -11.19 -2.88 -4.07
N SER A 46 -11.99 -3.36 -3.15
CA SER A 46 -12.14 -4.78 -2.85
C SER A 46 -13.16 -5.42 -3.80
N SER A 47 -13.17 -6.75 -3.88
CA SER A 47 -14.04 -7.52 -4.78
C SER A 47 -15.55 -7.42 -4.48
N ASP A 48 -15.91 -6.83 -3.34
CA ASP A 48 -17.29 -6.51 -2.97
C ASP A 48 -17.71 -5.10 -3.44
N ASN A 49 -16.92 -4.49 -4.32
CA ASN A 49 -17.05 -3.09 -4.75
C ASN A 49 -16.92 -2.06 -3.62
N SER A 50 -16.44 -2.45 -2.43
CA SER A 50 -16.10 -1.49 -1.39
C SER A 50 -14.79 -0.78 -1.76
N GLU A 51 -14.81 0.54 -1.67
CA GLU A 51 -13.64 1.38 -1.89
C GLU A 51 -13.18 1.94 -0.54
N LYS A 52 -11.89 1.80 -0.24
CA LYS A 52 -11.31 2.32 1.01
C LYS A 52 -10.05 3.12 0.73
N LEU A 53 -10.03 4.34 1.27
CA LEU A 53 -8.88 5.23 1.28
C LEU A 53 -7.97 4.93 2.48
N PHE A 54 -6.68 4.75 2.21
CA PHE A 54 -5.63 4.55 3.19
C PHE A 54 -4.65 5.72 3.18
N HIS A 55 -4.31 6.18 4.37
CA HIS A 55 -3.25 7.15 4.60
C HIS A 55 -2.00 6.39 5.03
N ILE A 56 -0.99 6.34 4.16
CA ILE A 56 0.25 5.59 4.40
C ILE A 56 1.33 6.55 4.85
N PRO A 57 1.76 6.50 6.13
CA PRO A 57 2.76 7.41 6.66
C PRO A 57 4.04 7.41 5.83
N LYS A 58 4.75 8.53 5.84
CA LYS A 58 6.07 8.64 5.19
C LYS A 58 6.97 7.48 5.61
N ASP A 59 7.78 7.00 4.67
CA ASP A 59 8.73 5.90 4.81
C ASP A 59 8.12 4.50 5.03
N ARG A 60 6.79 4.37 5.15
CA ARG A 60 6.13 3.07 5.13
C ARG A 60 6.13 2.47 3.73
N THR A 61 6.15 1.15 3.68
CA THR A 61 6.17 0.38 2.43
C THR A 61 4.93 -0.49 2.33
N VAL A 62 4.34 -0.47 1.14
CA VAL A 62 3.21 -1.31 0.74
C VAL A 62 3.73 -2.32 -0.28
N ILE A 63 3.46 -3.61 -0.08
CA ILE A 63 3.81 -4.65 -1.05
C ILE A 63 2.54 -5.09 -1.76
N VAL A 64 2.60 -5.14 -3.09
CA VAL A 64 1.52 -5.63 -3.95
C VAL A 64 1.96 -6.92 -4.61
N VAL A 65 1.26 -8.02 -4.33
CA VAL A 65 1.54 -9.34 -4.89
C VAL A 65 0.24 -10.11 -5.06
N ASN A 66 0.05 -10.78 -6.21
CA ASN A 66 -1.10 -11.67 -6.45
C ASN A 66 -2.49 -11.08 -6.10
N LYS A 67 -2.73 -9.81 -6.44
CA LYS A 67 -3.96 -9.07 -6.05
C LYS A 67 -4.18 -8.95 -4.54
N VAL A 68 -3.10 -8.95 -3.79
CA VAL A 68 -3.07 -8.75 -2.35
C VAL A 68 -2.16 -7.58 -2.03
N VAL A 69 -2.64 -6.68 -1.17
CA VAL A 69 -1.86 -5.58 -0.59
C VAL A 69 -1.43 -5.96 0.82
N HIS A 70 -0.12 -5.85 1.08
CA HIS A 70 0.47 -6.01 2.40
C HIS A 70 1.01 -4.66 2.89
N PHE A 71 0.59 -4.24 4.08
CA PHE A 71 1.15 -3.07 4.75
C PHE A 71 2.29 -3.50 5.67
N LEU A 72 3.50 -2.95 5.46
CA LEU A 72 4.64 -3.23 6.34
C LEU A 72 4.71 -2.24 7.49
N GLY A 73 4.50 -2.76 8.70
CA GLY A 73 4.59 -2.02 9.96
C GLY A 73 3.23 -1.76 10.60
N GLU A 74 3.23 -1.09 11.75
CA GLU A 74 2.00 -0.71 12.43
C GLU A 74 1.29 0.43 11.69
N LEU A 75 0.03 0.18 11.31
CA LEU A 75 -0.93 1.22 10.95
C LEU A 75 -1.34 1.88 12.27
N VAL A 76 -0.80 3.07 12.54
CA VAL A 76 -1.19 3.91 13.69
C VAL A 76 -2.40 4.74 13.30
#